data_AF-A0A0M3HYV6-F1
#
_entry.id   AF-A0A0M3HYV6-F1
#
_cell.length_a   1.000
_cell.length_b   1.000
_cell.length_c   1.000
_cell.angle_alpha   90.00
_cell.angle_beta   90.00
_cell.angle_gamma   90.00
#
_symmetry.space_group_name_H-M   'P 1'
#
loop_
_entity.id
_entity.type
_entity.pdbx_description
1 polymer ?
#
loop_
_entity_poly.entity_id
_entity_poly.type
_entity_poly.pdbx_seq_one_letter_code
_entity_poly.pdbx_strand_id
1 'polypeptide(L)'
;MVNRQQLEGQLTENNLVKTELDLLDDDATVYRLILPVLVKLDLTEARQNVDKRIDYINTEIKRLEETMADAVKKQEEQKELLIKMQKSMKEIMFFTHK
;
A
#
# COMPACT_ATOMS: atom_id res chain seq x y z
N MET A 1 -1.75 -10.61 4.45
CA MET A 1 -1.51 -9.51 3.49
C MET A 1 -1.87 -8.22 4.19
N VAL A 2 -0.93 -7.28 4.27
CA VAL A 2 -1.28 -5.92 4.71
C VAL A 2 -2.24 -5.35 3.67
N ASN A 3 -3.45 -5.00 4.08
CA ASN A 3 -4.48 -4.52 3.17
C ASN A 3 -4.16 -3.06 2.79
N ARG A 4 -4.27 -2.68 1.51
CA ARG A 4 -4.07 -1.30 1.02
C ARG A 4 -4.89 -0.30 1.84
N GLN A 5 -6.13 -0.68 2.15
CA GLN A 5 -7.03 0.10 3.00
C GLN A 5 -6.48 0.34 4.42
N GLN A 6 -5.77 -0.65 4.99
CA GLN A 6 -5.16 -0.51 6.30
C GLN A 6 -3.98 0.48 6.26
N LEU A 7 -3.16 0.46 5.19
CA LEU A 7 -2.07 1.41 5.00
C LEU A 7 -2.60 2.83 4.78
N GLU A 8 -3.68 3.01 4.02
CA GLU A 8 -4.34 4.30 3.83
C GLU A 8 -4.88 4.86 5.16
N GLY A 9 -5.47 4.02 6.01
CA GLY A 9 -5.89 4.40 7.36
C GLY A 9 -4.71 4.85 8.21
N GLN A 10 -3.64 4.05 8.26
CA GLN A 10 -2.42 4.41 8.99
C GLN A 10 -1.78 5.69 8.47
N LEU A 11 -1.75 5.89 7.15
CA LEU A 11 -1.22 7.10 6.53
C LEU A 11 -2.01 8.33 6.98
N THR A 12 -3.34 8.22 6.97
CA THR A 12 -4.23 9.30 7.42
C THR A 12 -3.97 9.66 8.88
N GLU A 13 -3.90 8.66 9.76
CA GLU A 13 -3.59 8.87 11.18
C GLU A 13 -2.20 9.49 11.39
N ASN A 14 -1.17 9.03 10.66
CA ASN A 14 0.17 9.60 10.80
C ASN A 14 0.26 11.03 10.27
N ASN A 15 -0.45 11.36 9.19
CA ASN A 15 -0.54 12.74 8.70
C ASN A 15 -1.27 13.66 9.69
N LEU A 16 -2.31 13.17 10.35
CA LEU A 16 -2.98 13.89 11.43
C LEU A 16 -2.02 14.15 12.60
N VAL A 17 -1.33 13.11 13.09
CA VAL A 17 -0.33 13.25 14.15
C VAL A 17 0.77 14.23 13.75
N LYS A 18 1.25 14.18 12.50
CA LYS A 18 2.25 15.13 11.99
C LYS A 18 1.74 16.57 12.06
N THR A 19 0.50 16.80 11.63
CA THR A 19 -0.13 18.12 11.68
C THR A 19 -0.25 18.62 13.12
N GLU A 20 -0.70 17.77 14.04
CA GLU A 20 -0.79 18.12 15.47
C GLU A 20 0.59 18.41 16.07
N LEU A 21 1.59 17.57 15.79
CA LEU A 21 2.97 17.80 16.23
C LEU A 21 3.52 19.11 15.69
N ASP A 22 3.15 19.48 14.47
CA ASP A 22 3.62 20.71 13.83
C ASP A 22 3.03 21.99 14.43
N LEU A 23 1.86 21.89 15.09
CA LEU A 23 1.21 22.97 15.81
C LEU A 23 1.74 23.16 17.24
N LEU A 24 2.52 22.21 17.77
CA LEU A 24 3.06 22.30 19.12
C LEU A 24 4.21 23.32 19.20
N ASP A 25 4.21 24.07 20.31
CA ASP A 25 5.34 24.93 20.71
C ASP A 25 6.62 24.11 20.96
N ASP A 26 7.78 24.74 20.79
CA ASP A 26 9.08 24.06 20.87
C ASP A 26 9.40 23.46 22.26
N ASP A 27 8.74 23.94 23.32
CA ASP A 27 8.88 23.44 24.69
C ASP A 27 7.82 22.39 25.08
N ALA A 28 6.93 22.03 24.15
CA ALA A 28 5.89 21.05 24.38
C ALA A 28 6.48 19.68 24.73
N THR A 29 5.89 19.05 25.75
CA THR A 29 6.29 17.69 26.14
C THR A 29 5.43 16.66 25.42
N VAL A 30 6.09 15.81 24.63
CA VAL A 30 5.45 14.69 23.93
C VAL A 30 5.85 13.35 24.53
N TYR A 31 4.94 12.39 24.42
CA TYR A 31 5.17 11.03 24.88
C TYR A 31 4.80 10.02 23.80
N ARG A 32 5.54 8.93 23.75
CA ARG A 32 5.24 7.77 22.91
C ARG A 32 4.76 6.62 23.77
N LEU A 33 3.60 6.06 23.44
CA LEU A 33 3.09 4.83 24.06
C LEU A 33 3.75 3.61 23.40
N ILE A 34 4.40 2.77 24.20
CA ILE A 34 4.99 1.50 23.79
C ILE A 34 4.48 0.43 24.77
N LEU A 35 3.60 -0.45 24.29
CA LEU A 35 2.93 -1.45 25.13
C LEU A 35 2.22 -0.72 26.32
N PRO A 36 2.25 -1.16 27.61
CA PRO A 36 1.59 -0.40 28.67
C PRO A 36 2.43 0.79 29.19
N VAL A 37 3.54 1.15 28.51
CA VAL A 37 4.50 2.14 29.01
C VAL A 37 4.47 3.41 28.17
N LEU A 38 4.45 4.55 28.84
CA LEU A 38 4.52 5.87 28.23
C LEU A 38 5.93 6.45 28.41
N VAL A 39 6.62 6.73 27.30
CA VAL A 39 8.02 7.19 27.29
C VAL A 39 8.08 8.64 26.83
N LYS A 40 8.71 9.51 27.61
CA LYS A 40 8.95 10.91 27.21
C LYS A 40 9.87 10.92 25.99
N LEU A 41 9.49 11.69 24.97
CA LEU A 41 10.23 11.78 23.72
C LEU A 41 10.58 13.25 23.44
N ASP A 42 11.71 13.47 22.78
CA ASP A 42 12.03 14.79 22.24
C ASP A 42 11.06 15.15 21.09
N LEU A 43 10.63 16.41 21.02
CA LEU A 43 9.66 16.85 20.01
C LEU A 43 10.21 16.73 18.58
N THR A 44 11.50 17.04 18.39
CA THR A 44 12.17 16.92 17.10
C THR A 44 12.26 15.45 16.68
N GLU A 45 12.61 14.58 17.63
CA GLU A 45 12.64 13.13 17.40
C GLU A 45 11.23 12.58 17.05
N ALA A 46 10.20 13.06 17.74
CA ALA A 46 8.81 12.67 17.48
C ALA A 46 8.40 13.02 16.04
N ARG A 47 8.67 14.25 15.60
CA ARG A 47 8.38 14.71 14.24
C ARG A 47 9.12 13.87 13.19
N GLN A 48 10.42 13.66 13.37
CA GLN A 48 11.22 12.85 12.44
C GLN A 48 10.75 11.40 12.36
N ASN A 49 10.31 10.82 13.48
CA ASN A 49 9.81 9.45 13.51
C ASN A 49 8.49 9.32 12.76
N VAL A 50 7.58 10.29 12.89
CA VAL A 50 6.32 10.32 12.15
C VAL A 50 6.57 10.54 10.66
N ASP A 51 7.50 11.43 10.28
CA ASP A 51 7.87 11.67 8.89
C ASP A 51 8.42 10.40 8.22
N LYS A 52 9.37 9.72 8.87
CA LYS A 52 9.89 8.42 8.38
C LYS A 52 8.80 7.37 8.26
N ARG A 53 7.80 7.38 9.15
CA ARG A 53 6.68 6.44 9.11
C ARG A 53 5.77 6.71 7.92
N ILE A 54 5.48 7.97 7.63
CA ILE A 54 4.72 8.41 6.45
C ILE A 54 5.44 7.98 5.17
N ASP A 55 6.74 8.24 5.06
CA ASP A 55 7.54 7.87 3.89
C ASP A 55 7.56 6.36 3.64
N TYR A 56 7.72 5.58 4.71
CA TYR A 56 7.66 4.13 4.63
C TYR A 56 6.29 3.64 4.12
N ILE A 57 5.20 4.16 4.69
CA ILE A 57 3.84 3.76 4.30
C ILE A 57 3.58 4.13 2.82
N ASN A 58 3.97 5.32 2.39
CA ASN A 58 3.85 5.75 1.00
C ASN A 58 4.63 4.83 0.04
N THR A 59 5.83 4.42 0.44
CA THR A 59 6.66 3.49 -0.36
C THR A 59 5.99 2.13 -0.49
N GLU A 60 5.43 1.61 0.60
CA GLU A 60 4.72 0.32 0.58
C GLU A 60 3.42 0.37 -0.24
N ILE A 61 2.68 1.49 -0.21
CA ILE A 61 1.50 1.69 -1.07
C ILE A 61 1.92 1.62 -2.55
N LYS A 62 2.97 2.35 -2.94
CA LYS A 62 3.48 2.33 -4.33
C LYS A 62 3.88 0.92 -4.76
N ARG A 63 4.60 0.19 -3.91
CA ARG A 63 4.99 -1.20 -4.19
C ARG A 63 3.79 -2.13 -4.39
N LEU A 64 2.73 -1.95 -3.60
CA LEU A 64 1.49 -2.70 -3.78
C LEU A 64 0.81 -2.35 -5.10
N GLU A 65 0.77 -1.08 -5.48
CA GLU A 65 0.20 -0.63 -6.76
C GLU A 65 0.97 -1.20 -7.96
N GLU A 66 2.30 -1.19 -7.93
CA GLU A 66 3.15 -1.82 -8.95
C GLU A 66 2.89 -3.33 -9.05
N THR A 67 2.82 -4.02 -7.90
CA THR A 67 2.53 -5.47 -7.86
C THR A 67 1.14 -5.78 -8.44
N MET A 68 0.14 -4.93 -8.16
CA MET A 68 -1.20 -5.05 -8.72
C MET A 68 -1.21 -4.81 -10.23
N ALA A 69 -0.51 -3.79 -10.72
CA ALA A 69 -0.41 -3.49 -12.14
C ALA A 69 0.23 -4.67 -12.92
N ASP A 70 1.32 -5.23 -12.39
CA ASP A 70 1.97 -6.40 -12.97
C ASP A 70 1.06 -7.64 -12.99
N ALA A 71 0.29 -7.86 -11.93
CA ALA A 71 -0.67 -8.95 -11.86
C ALA A 71 -1.79 -8.79 -12.91
N VAL A 72 -2.33 -7.57 -13.06
CA VAL A 72 -3.36 -7.26 -14.08
C VAL A 72 -2.81 -7.48 -15.49
N LYS A 73 -1.57 -7.04 -15.76
CA LYS A 73 -0.93 -7.26 -17.07
C LYS A 73 -0.80 -8.75 -17.39
N LYS A 74 -0.27 -9.55 -16.45
CA LYS A 74 -0.16 -11.00 -16.61
C LYS A 74 -1.52 -11.67 -16.81
N GLN A 75 -2.54 -11.20 -16.11
CA GLN A 75 -3.90 -11.71 -16.27
C GLN A 75 -4.43 -11.46 -17.68
N GLU A 76 -4.22 -10.28 -18.25
CA GLU A 76 -4.68 -9.97 -19.61
C GLU A 76 -3.91 -10.79 -20.67
N GLU A 77 -2.59 -10.94 -20.53
CA GLU A 77 -1.79 -11.80 -21.41
C GLU A 77 -2.28 -13.26 -21.41
N GLN A 78 -2.59 -13.81 -20.22
CA GLN A 78 -3.13 -15.16 -20.09
C GLN A 78 -4.54 -15.27 -20.71
N LYS A 79 -5.38 -14.25 -20.51
CA LYS A 79 -6.73 -14.20 -21.07
C LYS A 79 -6.70 -14.16 -22.60
N GLU A 80 -5.80 -13.39 -23.21
CA GLU A 80 -5.61 -13.38 -24.66
C GLU A 80 -5.18 -14.75 -25.20
N LEU A 81 -4.23 -15.41 -24.52
CA LEU A 81 -3.79 -16.76 -24.89
C LEU A 81 -4.95 -17.76 -24.84
N LEU A 82 -5.75 -17.71 -23.77
CA LEU A 82 -6.94 -18.56 -23.62
C LEU A 82 -7.94 -18.32 -24.74
N ILE A 83 -8.22 -17.06 -25.09
CA ILE A 83 -9.13 -16.71 -26.19
C ILE A 83 -8.60 -17.27 -27.52
N LYS A 84 -7.30 -17.15 -27.79
CA LYS A 84 -6.68 -17.68 -29.00
C LYS A 84 -6.80 -19.20 -29.08
N MET A 85 -6.51 -19.91 -27.98
CA MET A 85 -6.66 -21.37 -27.91
C MET A 85 -8.10 -21.82 -28.11
N GLN A 86 -9.06 -21.14 -27.46
CA GLN A 86 -10.49 -21.42 -27.63
C GLN A 86 -10.95 -21.22 -29.09
N LYS A 87 -10.44 -20.19 -29.77
CA LYS A 87 -10.73 -19.94 -31.19
C LYS A 87 -10.21 -21.08 -32.06
N SER A 88 -8.94 -21.47 -31.91
CA SER A 88 -8.35 -22.57 -32.67
C SER A 88 -9.06 -23.91 -32.44
N MET A 89 -9.46 -24.20 -31.19
CA MET A 89 -10.23 -25.41 -30.87
C MET A 89 -11.60 -25.42 -31.58
N LYS A 90 -12.30 -24.28 -31.62
CA LYS A 90 -13.57 -24.14 -32.33
C LYS A 90 -13.41 -24.36 -33.83
N GLU A 91 -12.36 -23.80 -34.43
CA GLU A 91 -12.05 -24.01 -35.84
C GLU A 91 -11.80 -25.49 -36.14
N ILE A 92 -10.97 -26.17 -35.35
CA ILE A 92 -10.70 -27.62 -35.51
C ILE A 92 -12.00 -28.44 -35.39
N MET A 93 -12.83 -28.17 -34.39
CA MET A 93 -14.11 -28.88 -34.21
C MET A 93 -15.07 -28.69 -35.40
N PHE A 94 -15.07 -27.50 -36.01
CA PHE A 94 -15.89 -27.24 -37.19
C PHE A 94 -15.44 -28.06 -38.40
N PHE A 95 -14.14 -28.28 -38.58
CA PHE A 95 -13.60 -29.11 -39.66
C PHE A 95 -13.77 -30.61 -39.44
N THR A 96 -13.77 -31.09 -38.19
CA THR A 96 -13.96 -32.53 -37.91
C THR A 96 -15.40 -33.03 -37.99
N HIS A 97 -16.38 -32.12 -38.03
CA HIS A 97 -17.82 -32.46 -38.15
C HIS A 97 -18.40 -32.18 -39.55
N LYS A 98 -17.56 -31.94 -40.55
CA LYS A 98 -17.91 -31.94 -41.99
C LYS A 98 -17.40 -33.20 -42.66
#